data_AF-A0A832XK15-F1
#
_entry.id   AF-A0A832XK15-F1
#
_cell.length_a   1.000
_cell.length_b   1.000
_cell.length_c   1.000
_cell.angle_alpha   90.00
_cell.angle_beta   90.00
_cell.angle_gamma   90.00
#
_symmetry.space_group_name_H-M   'P 1'
#
loop_
_entity.id
_entity.type
_entity.pdbx_description
1 polymer ?
#
loop_
_entity_poly.entity_id
_entity_poly.type
_entity_poly.pdbx_seq_one_letter_code
_entity_poly.pdbx_strand_id
1 'polypeptide(L)'
;MAKETKSPLSSLLRMDLLVVLVVLFVPLIFFGDKALAIIIATLLIAASRASTFYDNLKIEIHSVLILVMANVYGVWSGLFAALITSFLVLPFGKILGAIQRPPWIILDSVYLMVLAAVASMLSPHDLFLYGMLTIIFFGNGVVMFIRVYVLNDALSRRVPLSVLNIMFSYLLLKNFLPKILSFFN
;
A
#
# COMPACT_ATOMS: atom_id res chain seq x y z
N MET A 1 44.73 -4.20 -12.53
CA MET A 1 43.61 -4.01 -11.57
C MET A 1 42.34 -4.57 -12.19
N ALA A 2 41.91 -5.76 -11.77
CA ALA A 2 40.63 -6.31 -12.20
C ALA A 2 39.50 -5.54 -11.50
N LYS A 3 38.58 -4.94 -12.26
CA LYS A 3 37.34 -4.38 -11.74
C LYS A 3 36.50 -5.55 -11.24
N GLU A 4 36.30 -5.67 -9.93
CA GLU A 4 35.31 -6.57 -9.36
C GLU A 4 33.93 -6.18 -9.89
N THR A 5 33.43 -6.94 -10.87
CA THR A 5 32.04 -6.88 -11.30
C THR A 5 31.17 -7.42 -10.17
N LYS A 6 30.69 -6.50 -9.31
CA LYS A 6 29.68 -6.82 -8.29
C LYS A 6 28.49 -7.49 -8.99
N SER A 7 28.22 -8.74 -8.65
CA SER A 7 27.09 -9.49 -9.18
C SER A 7 25.79 -8.73 -8.87
N PRO A 8 24.92 -8.47 -9.85
CA PRO A 8 23.62 -7.83 -9.61
C PRO A 8 22.73 -8.61 -8.64
N LEU A 9 22.99 -9.92 -8.48
CA LEU A 9 22.34 -10.76 -7.49
C LEU A 9 22.72 -10.36 -6.05
N SER A 10 23.99 -9.98 -5.84
CA SER A 10 24.49 -9.54 -4.54
C SER A 10 23.97 -8.15 -4.14
N SER A 11 23.70 -7.26 -5.12
CA SER A 11 23.06 -5.97 -4.85
C SER A 11 21.57 -6.12 -4.55
N LEU A 12 20.88 -7.05 -5.23
CA LEU A 12 19.47 -7.37 -4.96
C LEU A 12 19.28 -7.97 -3.55
N LEU A 13 20.09 -8.95 -3.16
CA LEU A 13 20.05 -9.55 -1.81
C LEU A 13 20.37 -8.53 -0.70
N ARG A 14 21.28 -7.58 -0.96
CA ARG A 14 21.59 -6.50 -0.01
C ARG A 14 20.47 -5.48 0.10
N MET A 15 19.77 -5.18 -1.00
CA MET A 15 18.56 -4.34 -0.97
C MET A 15 17.46 -5.00 -0.15
N ASP A 16 17.22 -6.30 -0.33
CA ASP A 16 16.18 -7.04 0.40
C ASP A 16 16.46 -7.02 1.91
N LEU A 17 17.71 -7.24 2.33
CA LEU A 17 18.10 -7.16 3.74
C LEU A 17 17.96 -5.74 4.32
N LEU A 18 18.38 -4.72 3.57
CA LEU A 18 18.29 -3.32 4.01
C LEU A 18 16.84 -2.88 4.19
N VAL A 19 15.94 -3.28 3.30
CA VAL A 19 14.51 -2.97 3.40
C VAL A 19 13.90 -3.64 4.63
N VAL A 20 14.23 -4.91 4.91
CA VAL A 20 13.78 -5.61 6.12
C VAL A 20 14.28 -4.92 7.39
N LEU A 21 15.55 -4.51 7.42
CA LEU A 21 16.10 -3.75 8.55
C LEU A 21 15.37 -2.42 8.73
N VAL A 22 15.09 -1.69 7.65
CA VAL A 22 14.34 -0.43 7.71
C VAL A 22 12.92 -0.66 8.25
N VAL A 23 12.22 -1.71 7.80
CA VAL A 23 10.89 -2.08 8.28
C VAL A 23 10.88 -2.34 9.78
N LEU A 24 11.90 -2.99 10.32
CA LEU A 24 11.95 -3.36 11.74
C LEU A 24 12.45 -2.20 12.61
N PHE A 25 13.55 -1.54 12.23
CA PHE A 25 14.24 -0.58 13.10
C PHE A 25 13.69 0.83 13.03
N VAL A 26 13.21 1.31 11.88
CA VAL A 26 12.65 2.67 11.80
C VAL A 26 11.41 2.83 12.69
N PRO A 27 10.45 1.90 12.71
CA PRO A 27 9.33 1.97 13.65
C PRO A 27 9.78 2.02 15.11
N LEU A 28 10.75 1.18 15.50
CA LEU A 28 11.26 1.10 16.87
C LEU A 28 11.93 2.41 17.33
N ILE A 29 12.63 3.10 16.42
CA ILE A 29 13.35 4.33 16.74
C ILE A 29 12.40 5.53 16.78
N PHE A 30 11.47 5.63 15.81
CA PHE A 30 10.72 6.86 15.57
C PHE A 30 9.26 6.84 16.07
N PHE A 31 8.70 5.66 16.37
CA PHE A 31 7.28 5.52 16.71
C PHE A 31 7.00 4.87 18.08
N GLY A 32 8.05 4.55 18.84
CA GLY A 32 7.96 4.18 20.25
C GLY A 32 7.01 3.01 20.53
N ASP A 33 6.01 3.24 21.39
CA ASP A 33 5.00 2.28 21.81
C ASP A 33 4.12 1.75 20.65
N LYS A 34 4.00 2.51 19.56
CA LYS A 34 3.24 2.13 18.36
C LYS A 34 4.05 1.30 17.36
N ALA A 35 5.35 1.12 17.60
CA ALA A 35 6.27 0.51 16.65
C ALA A 35 5.82 -0.88 16.16
N LEU A 36 5.43 -1.76 17.08
CA LEU A 36 5.04 -3.14 16.72
C LEU A 36 3.79 -3.15 15.83
N ALA A 37 2.78 -2.33 16.15
CA ALA A 37 1.58 -2.21 15.34
C ALA A 37 1.89 -1.68 13.93
N ILE A 38 2.79 -0.70 13.83
CA ILE A 38 3.25 -0.13 12.57
C ILE A 38 4.01 -1.15 11.72
N ILE A 39 4.88 -1.96 12.33
CA ILE A 39 5.60 -3.06 11.66
C ILE A 39 4.58 -4.06 11.07
N ILE A 40 3.67 -4.54 11.91
CA ILE A 40 2.66 -5.54 11.49
C ILE A 40 1.78 -4.97 10.38
N ALA A 41 1.26 -3.74 10.54
CA ALA A 41 0.45 -3.09 9.52
C ALA A 41 1.22 -2.95 8.20
N THR A 42 2.48 -2.51 8.24
CA THR A 42 3.35 -2.37 7.05
C THR A 42 3.54 -3.71 6.35
N LEU A 43 3.78 -4.80 7.09
CA LEU A 43 3.92 -6.14 6.53
C LEU A 43 2.61 -6.66 5.92
N LEU A 44 1.46 -6.43 6.56
CA LEU A 44 0.14 -6.79 6.04
C LEU A 44 -0.19 -6.01 4.77
N ILE A 45 0.13 -4.72 4.71
CA ILE A 45 -0.02 -3.87 3.53
C ILE A 45 0.86 -4.41 2.39
N ALA A 46 2.14 -4.74 2.67
CA ALA A 46 3.03 -5.35 1.68
C ALA A 46 2.48 -6.67 1.14
N ALA A 47 2.02 -7.56 2.02
CA ALA A 47 1.44 -8.86 1.65
C ALA A 47 0.17 -8.70 0.82
N SER A 48 -0.73 -7.78 1.21
CA SER A 48 -1.93 -7.47 0.44
C SER A 48 -1.58 -7.00 -0.98
N ARG A 49 -0.65 -6.04 -1.10
CA ARG A 49 -0.19 -5.54 -2.40
C ARG A 49 0.46 -6.65 -3.24
N ALA A 50 1.29 -7.48 -2.63
CA ALA A 50 2.01 -8.55 -3.31
C ALA A 50 1.20 -9.82 -3.58
N SER A 51 -0.08 -9.87 -3.22
CA SER A 51 -0.92 -11.07 -3.38
C SER A 51 -1.45 -11.25 -4.81
N THR A 52 -1.60 -12.50 -5.23
CA THR A 52 -2.35 -12.87 -6.46
C THR A 52 -3.80 -12.41 -6.42
N PHE A 53 -4.41 -12.32 -5.22
CA PHE A 53 -5.73 -11.73 -5.03
C PHE A 53 -5.77 -10.26 -5.50
N TYR A 54 -4.76 -9.46 -5.18
CA TYR A 54 -4.68 -8.10 -5.70
C TYR A 54 -4.40 -8.06 -7.21
N ASP A 55 -3.54 -8.93 -7.72
CA ASP A 55 -3.19 -8.93 -9.15
C ASP A 55 -4.36 -9.38 -10.05
N ASN A 56 -5.17 -10.33 -9.57
CA ASN A 56 -6.28 -10.92 -10.32
C ASN A 56 -7.62 -10.25 -10.04
N LEU A 57 -7.93 -9.93 -8.78
CA LEU A 57 -9.23 -9.40 -8.36
C LEU A 57 -9.20 -7.93 -7.98
N LYS A 58 -8.01 -7.30 -7.96
CA LYS A 58 -7.82 -5.87 -7.60
C LYS A 58 -8.43 -5.49 -6.25
N ILE A 59 -8.47 -6.43 -5.32
CA ILE A 59 -8.98 -6.18 -3.97
C ILE A 59 -7.95 -5.37 -3.16
N GLU A 60 -8.24 -4.09 -2.92
CA GLU A 60 -7.31 -3.16 -2.27
C GLU A 60 -7.46 -3.11 -0.73
N ILE A 61 -7.24 -4.24 -0.05
CA ILE A 61 -7.24 -4.29 1.43
C ILE A 61 -6.21 -3.30 2.00
N HIS A 62 -5.07 -3.15 1.33
CA HIS A 62 -4.02 -2.21 1.70
C HIS A 62 -4.47 -0.74 1.72
N SER A 63 -5.43 -0.33 0.89
CA SER A 63 -5.97 1.03 0.92
C SER A 63 -6.71 1.31 2.23
N VAL A 64 -7.50 0.34 2.70
CA VAL A 64 -8.19 0.42 4.00
C VAL A 64 -7.19 0.41 5.17
N LEU A 65 -6.16 -0.44 5.10
CA LEU A 65 -5.14 -0.49 6.13
C LEU A 65 -4.33 0.81 6.23
N ILE A 66 -4.00 1.44 5.09
CA ILE A 66 -3.34 2.75 5.07
C ILE A 66 -4.24 3.85 5.64
N LEU A 67 -5.53 3.86 5.29
CA LEU A 67 -6.53 4.78 5.84
C LEU A 67 -6.55 4.72 7.37
N VAL A 68 -6.71 3.52 7.94
CA VAL A 68 -6.71 3.30 9.38
C VAL A 68 -5.39 3.73 10.00
N MET A 69 -4.28 3.24 9.45
CA MET A 69 -2.95 3.45 10.02
C MET A 69 -2.62 4.94 10.11
N ALA A 70 -2.87 5.70 9.03
CA ALA A 70 -2.61 7.13 9.00
C ALA A 70 -3.54 7.94 9.91
N ASN A 71 -4.79 7.49 10.09
CA ASN A 71 -5.74 8.15 10.99
C ASN A 71 -5.39 7.90 12.46
N VAL A 72 -5.07 6.65 12.83
CA VAL A 72 -4.82 6.24 14.23
C VAL A 72 -3.40 6.60 14.69
N TYR A 73 -2.40 6.35 13.86
CA TYR A 73 -0.99 6.52 14.21
C TYR A 73 -0.34 7.76 13.60
N GLY A 74 -1.11 8.54 12.83
CA GLY A 74 -0.69 9.81 12.25
C GLY A 74 -0.04 9.69 10.88
N VAL A 75 0.08 10.84 10.19
CA VAL A 75 0.51 10.92 8.78
C VAL A 75 1.84 10.22 8.52
N TRP A 76 2.83 10.38 9.39
CA TRP A 76 4.17 9.80 9.22
C TRP A 76 4.16 8.28 9.19
N SER A 77 3.26 7.65 9.96
CA SER A 77 3.13 6.20 9.97
C SER A 77 2.56 5.69 8.64
N GLY A 78 1.54 6.36 8.10
CA GLY A 78 0.94 6.04 6.82
C GLY A 78 1.87 6.28 5.63
N LEU A 79 2.61 7.40 5.64
CA LEU A 79 3.62 7.70 4.63
C LEU A 79 4.76 6.68 4.66
N PHE A 80 5.22 6.30 5.86
CA PHE A 80 6.22 5.25 6.03
C PHE A 80 5.75 3.93 5.42
N ALA A 81 4.54 3.47 5.77
CA ALA A 81 4.00 2.22 5.21
C ALA A 81 3.80 2.31 3.69
N ALA A 82 3.25 3.40 3.17
CA ALA A 82 3.06 3.58 1.73
C ALA A 82 4.39 3.50 0.96
N LEU A 83 5.44 4.14 1.49
CA LEU A 83 6.77 4.15 0.87
C LEU A 83 7.47 2.79 1.00
N ILE A 84 7.56 2.24 2.20
CA ILE A 84 8.33 1.02 2.48
C ILE A 84 7.71 -0.21 1.81
N THR A 85 6.38 -0.28 1.74
CA THR A 85 5.72 -1.39 1.06
C THR A 85 6.03 -1.45 -0.43
N SER A 86 6.38 -0.33 -1.08
CA SER A 86 6.86 -0.31 -2.47
C SER A 86 8.08 -1.20 -2.68
N PHE A 87 9.00 -1.19 -1.71
CA PHE A 87 10.22 -1.97 -1.76
C PHE A 87 9.99 -3.43 -1.38
N LEU A 88 9.03 -3.69 -0.49
CA LEU A 88 8.66 -5.05 -0.07
C LEU A 88 7.80 -5.80 -1.09
N VAL A 89 7.09 -5.09 -1.97
CA VAL A 89 6.17 -5.72 -2.94
C VAL A 89 6.90 -6.66 -3.91
N LEU A 90 8.12 -6.31 -4.33
CA LEU A 90 8.90 -7.16 -5.23
C LEU A 90 9.35 -8.49 -4.59
N PRO A 91 10.00 -8.51 -3.41
CA PRO A 91 10.36 -9.76 -2.75
C PRO A 91 9.12 -10.54 -2.30
N PHE A 92 8.07 -9.88 -1.80
CA PHE A 92 6.83 -10.58 -1.42
C PHE A 92 6.10 -11.15 -2.63
N GLY A 93 6.13 -10.46 -3.78
CA GLY A 93 5.50 -10.93 -5.01
C GLY A 93 6.11 -12.23 -5.53
N LYS A 94 7.43 -12.41 -5.35
CA LYS A 94 8.12 -13.69 -5.66
C LYS A 94 7.59 -14.85 -4.81
N ILE A 95 7.21 -14.58 -3.56
CA ILE A 95 6.72 -15.59 -2.61
C ILE A 95 5.22 -15.84 -2.82
N LEU A 96 4.44 -14.77 -3.00
CA LEU A 96 2.98 -14.79 -3.03
C LEU A 96 2.40 -14.94 -4.44
N GLY A 97 3.25 -14.99 -5.48
CA GLY A 97 2.89 -15.31 -6.86
C GLY A 97 2.44 -14.13 -7.73
N ALA A 98 2.58 -12.88 -7.28
CA ALA A 98 2.24 -11.71 -8.08
C ALA A 98 3.47 -11.11 -8.78
N ILE A 99 3.37 -10.86 -10.09
CA ILE A 99 4.42 -10.19 -10.86
C ILE A 99 4.03 -8.72 -11.05
N GLN A 100 4.49 -7.87 -10.12
CA GLN A 100 4.26 -6.43 -10.21
C GLN A 100 5.29 -5.74 -11.09
N ARG A 101 4.82 -4.88 -12.01
CA ARG A 101 5.70 -4.05 -12.85
C ARG A 101 6.16 -2.81 -12.08
N PRO A 102 7.44 -2.42 -12.12
CA PRO A 102 7.94 -1.26 -11.36
C PRO A 102 7.17 0.05 -11.55
N PRO A 103 6.73 0.44 -12.76
CA PRO A 103 5.93 1.67 -12.94
C PRO A 103 4.60 1.65 -12.19
N TRP A 104 4.00 0.47 -12.02
CA TRP A 104 2.74 0.31 -11.28
C TRP A 104 2.96 0.43 -9.79
N ILE A 105 4.05 -0.15 -9.27
CA ILE A 105 4.43 -0.04 -7.86
C ILE A 105 4.58 1.42 -7.47
N ILE A 106 5.29 2.22 -8.28
CA ILE A 106 5.52 3.64 -8.02
C ILE A 106 4.19 4.41 -7.97
N LEU A 107 3.32 4.20 -8.98
CA LEU A 107 2.05 4.89 -9.06
C LEU A 107 1.11 4.52 -7.90
N ASP A 108 1.06 3.24 -7.53
CA ASP A 108 0.28 2.77 -6.39
C ASP A 108 0.81 3.36 -5.09
N SER A 109 2.12 3.50 -4.94
CA SER A 109 2.71 4.11 -3.75
C SER A 109 2.41 5.60 -3.64
N VAL A 110 2.41 6.35 -4.74
CA VAL A 110 1.95 7.75 -4.76
C VAL A 110 0.49 7.84 -4.31
N TYR A 111 -0.37 6.97 -4.82
CA TYR A 111 -1.76 6.89 -4.40
C TYR A 111 -1.90 6.59 -2.89
N LEU A 112 -1.15 5.62 -2.36
CA LEU A 112 -1.20 5.30 -0.92
C LEU A 112 -0.65 6.44 -0.05
N MET A 113 0.33 7.21 -0.53
CA MET A 113 0.80 8.41 0.16
C MET A 113 -0.27 9.51 0.19
N VAL A 114 -0.98 9.73 -0.91
CA VAL A 114 -2.12 10.67 -0.95
C VAL A 114 -3.21 10.21 0.02
N LEU A 115 -3.53 8.92 0.02
CA LEU A 115 -4.52 8.32 0.90
C LEU A 115 -4.14 8.50 2.38
N ALA A 116 -2.87 8.29 2.74
CA ALA A 116 -2.35 8.52 4.09
C ALA A 116 -2.47 9.99 4.51
N ALA A 117 -2.09 10.92 3.62
CA ALA A 117 -2.20 12.35 3.90
C ALA A 117 -3.66 12.76 4.16
N VAL A 118 -4.58 12.39 3.27
CA VAL A 118 -6.01 12.69 3.43
C VAL A 118 -6.57 12.07 4.70
N ALA A 119 -6.30 10.78 4.96
CA ALA A 119 -6.78 10.05 6.14
C ALA A 119 -6.37 10.70 7.47
N SER A 120 -5.15 11.23 7.53
CA SER A 120 -4.60 11.84 8.75
C SER A 120 -5.26 13.17 9.12
N MET A 121 -5.94 13.82 8.17
CA MET A 121 -6.61 15.12 8.37
C MET A 121 -8.09 14.98 8.72
N LEU A 122 -8.62 13.75 8.70
CA LEU A 122 -10.05 13.49 8.87
C LEU A 122 -10.37 13.04 10.29
N SER A 123 -11.52 13.45 10.79
CA SER A 123 -12.09 12.83 11.98
C SER A 123 -12.53 11.39 11.67
N PRO A 124 -12.50 10.46 12.65
CA PRO A 124 -12.84 9.05 12.41
C PRO A 124 -14.24 8.85 11.81
N HIS A 125 -15.19 9.74 12.10
CA HIS A 125 -16.56 9.72 11.59
C HIS A 125 -16.63 9.99 10.08
N ASP A 126 -15.72 10.82 9.57
CA ASP A 126 -15.62 11.25 8.17
C ASP A 126 -14.76 10.30 7.33
N LEU A 127 -13.95 9.47 7.99
CA LEU A 127 -12.97 8.58 7.37
C LEU A 127 -13.59 7.61 6.34
N PHE A 128 -14.82 7.15 6.59
CA PHE A 128 -15.55 6.30 5.65
C PHE A 128 -15.82 7.03 4.32
N LEU A 129 -16.44 8.22 4.38
CA LEU A 129 -16.89 8.96 3.20
C LEU A 129 -15.69 9.44 2.39
N TYR A 130 -14.77 10.16 3.02
CA TYR A 130 -13.64 10.75 2.31
C TYR A 130 -12.57 9.71 1.95
N GLY A 131 -12.45 8.61 2.70
CA GLY A 131 -11.67 7.45 2.31
C GLY A 131 -12.20 6.84 1.01
N MET A 132 -13.51 6.58 0.93
CA MET A 132 -14.16 6.10 -0.29
C MET A 132 -14.00 7.06 -1.47
N LEU A 133 -14.19 8.37 -1.26
CA LEU A 133 -14.01 9.36 -2.31
C LEU A 133 -12.56 9.37 -2.82
N THR A 134 -11.58 9.28 -1.94
CA THR A 134 -10.16 9.22 -2.34
C THR A 134 -9.84 7.97 -3.15
N ILE A 135 -10.37 6.80 -2.75
CA ILE A 135 -10.22 5.54 -3.51
C ILE A 135 -10.86 5.65 -4.90
N ILE A 136 -12.05 6.27 -5.00
CA ILE A 136 -12.75 6.45 -6.27
C ILE A 136 -12.01 7.44 -7.18
N PHE A 137 -11.77 8.67 -6.70
CA PHE A 137 -11.20 9.74 -7.53
C PHE A 137 -9.72 9.51 -7.85
N PHE A 138 -8.91 9.20 -6.86
CA PHE A 138 -7.46 9.05 -7.05
C PHE A 138 -7.10 7.65 -7.52
N GLY A 139 -7.57 6.61 -6.82
CA GLY A 139 -7.24 5.22 -7.14
C GLY A 139 -7.85 4.74 -8.46
N ASN A 140 -9.13 5.02 -8.68
CA ASN A 140 -9.83 4.55 -9.89
C ASN A 140 -9.97 5.63 -10.97
N GLY A 141 -9.82 6.91 -10.66
CA GLY A 141 -9.79 7.99 -11.66
C GLY A 141 -8.38 8.27 -12.15
N VAL A 142 -7.58 8.99 -11.34
CA VAL A 142 -6.25 9.51 -11.73
C VAL A 142 -5.26 8.39 -12.06
N VAL A 143 -5.10 7.40 -11.16
CA VAL A 143 -4.16 6.28 -11.36
C VAL A 143 -4.55 5.46 -12.58
N MET A 144 -5.84 5.19 -12.78
CA MET A 144 -6.32 4.45 -13.94
C MET A 144 -6.07 5.23 -15.25
N PHE A 145 -6.33 6.54 -15.25
CA PHE A 145 -6.03 7.40 -16.38
C PHE A 145 -4.55 7.31 -16.77
N ILE A 146 -3.63 7.47 -15.82
CA ILE A 146 -2.19 7.36 -16.07
C ILE A 146 -1.83 5.97 -16.60
N ARG A 147 -2.35 4.90 -16.00
CA ARG A 147 -2.08 3.52 -16.46
C ARG A 147 -2.51 3.27 -17.90
N VAL A 148 -3.69 3.76 -18.26
CA VAL A 148 -4.28 3.52 -19.59
C VAL A 148 -3.60 4.39 -20.64
N TYR A 149 -3.48 5.68 -20.40
CA TYR A 149 -3.05 6.65 -21.43
C TYR A 149 -1.54 6.91 -21.46
N VAL A 150 -0.83 6.68 -20.35
CA VAL A 150 0.64 6.88 -20.28
C VAL A 150 1.38 5.54 -20.32
N LEU A 151 0.85 4.51 -19.64
CA LEU A 151 1.49 3.20 -19.54
C LEU A 151 0.90 2.14 -20.49
N ASN A 152 -0.05 2.51 -21.36
CA ASN A 152 -0.68 1.67 -22.38
C ASN A 152 -1.26 0.35 -21.83
N ASP A 153 -1.86 0.40 -20.65
CA ASP A 153 -2.51 -0.76 -20.04
C ASP A 153 -3.94 -0.97 -20.58
N ALA A 154 -4.37 -2.22 -20.72
CA ALA A 154 -5.61 -2.56 -21.41
C ALA A 154 -6.87 -2.16 -20.62
N LEU A 155 -7.68 -1.25 -21.18
CA LEU A 155 -8.90 -0.71 -20.56
C LEU A 155 -9.93 -1.81 -20.22
N SER A 156 -10.08 -2.80 -21.11
CA SER A 156 -11.09 -3.88 -21.01
C SER A 156 -10.94 -4.75 -19.76
N ARG A 157 -9.72 -4.89 -19.24
CA ARG A 157 -9.45 -5.61 -17.99
C ARG A 157 -9.65 -4.74 -16.75
N ARG A 158 -9.48 -3.42 -16.87
CA ARG A 158 -9.37 -2.50 -15.72
C ARG A 158 -10.71 -1.97 -15.23
N VAL A 159 -11.61 -1.59 -16.13
CA VAL A 159 -12.91 -1.01 -15.74
C VAL A 159 -13.76 -1.96 -14.87
N PRO A 160 -13.93 -3.26 -15.21
CA PRO A 160 -14.71 -4.18 -14.38
C PRO A 160 -14.06 -4.43 -13.01
N LEU A 161 -12.73 -4.51 -12.97
CA LEU A 161 -11.96 -4.72 -11.75
C LEU A 161 -12.01 -3.49 -10.81
N SER A 162 -12.08 -2.27 -11.36
CA SER A 162 -12.27 -1.05 -10.58
C SER A 162 -13.63 -1.02 -9.89
N VAL A 163 -14.70 -1.45 -10.56
CA VAL A 163 -16.04 -1.55 -9.94
C VAL A 163 -16.03 -2.56 -8.81
N LEU A 164 -15.43 -3.74 -9.02
CA LEU A 164 -15.31 -4.77 -7.98
C LEU A 164 -14.50 -4.27 -6.79
N ASN A 165 -13.41 -3.54 -7.04
CA ASN A 165 -12.59 -2.93 -5.99
C ASN A 165 -13.38 -1.89 -5.18
N ILE A 166 -14.17 -1.03 -5.83
CA ILE A 166 -15.01 -0.04 -5.14
C ILE A 166 -16.04 -0.74 -4.26
N MET A 167 -16.72 -1.77 -4.77
CA MET A 167 -17.70 -2.55 -3.99
C MET A 167 -17.05 -3.23 -2.79
N PHE A 168 -15.88 -3.85 -2.98
CA PHE A 168 -15.20 -4.53 -1.89
C PHE A 168 -14.64 -3.55 -0.86
N SER A 169 -14.06 -2.43 -1.31
CA SER A 169 -13.59 -1.35 -0.43
C SER A 169 -14.74 -0.76 0.39
N TYR A 170 -15.92 -0.57 -0.22
CA TYR A 170 -17.13 -0.17 0.49
C TYR A 170 -17.51 -1.18 1.57
N LEU A 171 -17.54 -2.48 1.25
CA LEU A 171 -17.89 -3.53 2.22
C LEU A 171 -16.87 -3.64 3.35
N LEU A 172 -15.58 -3.50 3.05
CA LEU A 172 -14.52 -3.46 4.06
C LEU A 172 -14.67 -2.24 4.96
N LEU A 173 -14.78 -1.04 4.38
CA LEU A 173 -14.90 0.17 5.18
C LEU A 173 -16.20 0.20 5.99
N LYS A 174 -17.31 -0.33 5.46
CA LYS A 174 -18.59 -0.35 6.19
C LYS A 174 -18.57 -1.32 7.37
N ASN A 175 -17.99 -2.51 7.19
CA ASN A 175 -18.10 -3.60 8.17
C ASN A 175 -16.88 -3.72 9.09
N PHE A 176 -15.69 -3.34 8.62
CA PHE A 176 -14.43 -3.49 9.35
C PHE A 176 -13.90 -2.18 9.93
N LEU A 177 -14.08 -1.04 9.25
CA LEU A 177 -13.58 0.24 9.78
C LEU A 177 -14.12 0.55 11.19
N PRO A 178 -15.43 0.40 11.48
CA PRO A 178 -15.95 0.69 12.83
C PRO A 178 -15.33 -0.23 13.90
N LYS A 179 -15.12 -1.51 13.58
CA LYS A 179 -14.52 -2.50 14.50
C LYS A 179 -13.04 -2.20 14.79
N ILE A 180 -12.33 -1.74 13.77
CA ILE A 180 -10.92 -1.37 13.89
C ILE A 180 -10.81 -0.08 14.72
N LEU A 181 -11.61 0.93 14.41
CA LEU A 181 -11.61 2.20 15.15
C LEU A 181 -12.05 2.01 16.62
N SER A 182 -13.00 1.12 16.91
CA SER A 182 -13.42 0.82 18.29
C SER A 182 -12.36 0.10 19.13
N PHE A 183 -11.32 -0.48 18.51
CA PHE A 183 -10.21 -1.07 19.24
C PHE A 183 -9.19 -0.01 19.69
N PHE A 184 -9.22 1.17 19.05
CA PHE A 184 -8.26 2.25 19.28
C PHE A 184 -8.83 3.45 20.05
N ASN A 185 -10.15 3.45 20.32
CA ASN A 185 -10.86 4.39 21.18
C ASN A 185 -11.22 3.71 22.51
#